data_AF-A0A7Z1R4F6-F1
#
_entry.id   AF-A0A7Z1R4F6-F1
#
_cell.length_a   1.000
_cell.length_b   1.000
_cell.length_c   1.000
_cell.angle_alpha   90.00
_cell.angle_beta   90.00
_cell.angle_gamma   90.00
#
_symmetry.space_group_name_H-M   'P 1'
#
loop_
_entity.id
_entity.type
_entity.pdbx_description
1 polymer ?
#
loop_
_entity_poly.entity_id
_entity_poly.type
_entity_poly.pdbx_seq_one_letter_code
_entity_poly.pdbx_strand_id
1 'polypeptide(L)'
;MADPPADQLGRIRRETERVGAVWSLGGTPLFRLPLGPPLAPMPNRRSFGSRRIFNGQPRDPHSGVDLSAPTGTPVLAAERGRVAIASDLYFSGNSVFIDHGGDLVTMYFHLDRIEVRDGEAVERGQVIGTVGSTGRVTGPHLHFGVRWHGARVDPALLLGDPARVPVVGSDHPG
;
A
#
# COMPACT_ATOMS: atom_id res chain seq x y z
N MET A 1 1.56 19.29 -10.02
CA MET A 1 2.62 18.29 -10.23
C MET A 1 2.95 18.31 -11.71
N ALA A 2 4.23 18.53 -12.08
CA ALA A 2 4.65 18.65 -13.49
C ALA A 2 4.49 17.32 -14.24
N ASP A 3 4.29 17.42 -15.56
CA ASP A 3 4.25 16.25 -16.44
C ASP A 3 5.57 15.48 -16.38
N PRO A 4 5.54 14.14 -16.51
CA PRO A 4 6.76 13.35 -16.54
C PRO A 4 7.63 13.77 -17.74
N PRO A 5 8.96 13.84 -17.56
CA PRO A 5 9.89 14.03 -18.67
C PRO A 5 9.71 12.95 -19.75
N ALA A 6 9.86 13.33 -21.02
CA ALA A 6 9.61 12.45 -22.15
C ALA A 6 10.48 11.17 -22.15
N ASP A 7 11.71 11.27 -21.65
CA ASP A 7 12.66 10.16 -21.48
C ASP A 7 12.20 9.14 -20.43
N GLN A 8 11.31 9.54 -19.50
CA GLN A 8 10.79 8.67 -18.44
C GLN A 8 9.52 7.90 -18.87
N LEU A 9 8.87 8.27 -19.98
CA LEU A 9 7.63 7.65 -20.43
C LEU A 9 7.76 6.15 -20.69
N GLY A 10 8.90 5.70 -21.22
CA GLY A 10 9.17 4.28 -21.45
C GLY A 10 9.28 3.49 -20.15
N ARG A 11 9.91 4.07 -19.11
CA ARG A 11 9.99 3.49 -17.76
C ARG A 11 8.59 3.37 -17.15
N ILE A 12 7.83 4.46 -17.16
CA ILE A 12 6.48 4.54 -16.61
C ILE A 12 5.55 3.49 -17.21
N ARG A 13 5.61 3.28 -18.53
CA ARG A 13 4.79 2.28 -19.21
C ARG A 13 5.08 0.86 -18.69
N ARG A 14 6.36 0.46 -18.66
CA ARG A 14 6.77 -0.86 -18.18
C ARG A 14 6.41 -1.09 -16.73
N GLU A 15 6.59 -0.06 -15.88
CA GLU A 15 6.22 -0.13 -14.48
C GLU A 15 4.70 -0.25 -14.29
N THR A 16 3.92 0.46 -15.10
CA THR A 16 2.45 0.38 -15.06
C THR A 16 1.95 -1.01 -15.43
N GLU A 17 2.53 -1.63 -16.47
CA GLU A 17 2.22 -3.01 -16.87
C GLU A 17 2.60 -4.01 -15.77
N ARG A 18 3.80 -3.87 -15.20
CA ARG A 18 4.30 -4.72 -14.11
C ARG A 18 3.39 -4.64 -12.87
N VAL A 19 3.03 -3.43 -12.47
CA VAL A 19 2.12 -3.20 -11.33
C VAL A 19 0.72 -3.71 -11.65
N GLY A 20 0.25 -3.55 -12.89
CA GLY A 20 -1.04 -4.06 -13.37
C GLY A 20 -1.21 -5.57 -13.18
N ALA A 21 -0.13 -6.34 -13.37
CA ALA A 21 -0.14 -7.79 -13.23
C ALA A 21 -0.29 -8.28 -11.76
N VAL A 22 -0.08 -7.41 -10.77
CA VAL A 22 -0.13 -7.79 -9.34
C VAL A 22 -1.57 -7.91 -8.82
N TRP A 23 -2.55 -7.34 -9.51
CA TRP A 23 -3.89 -7.14 -8.94
C TRP A 23 -4.84 -8.33 -8.99
N SER A 24 -4.48 -9.38 -9.72
CA SER A 24 -5.32 -10.56 -9.94
C SER A 24 -4.45 -11.81 -10.00
N LEU A 25 -3.66 -12.04 -8.96
CA LEU A 25 -2.83 -13.23 -8.82
C LEU A 25 -3.64 -14.45 -8.33
N GLY A 26 -4.82 -14.23 -7.74
CA GLY A 26 -5.67 -15.29 -7.21
C GLY A 26 -5.07 -15.97 -5.98
N GLY A 27 -5.18 -17.31 -5.93
CA GLY A 27 -4.60 -18.14 -4.88
C GLY A 27 -5.42 -18.20 -3.59
N THR A 28 -5.04 -19.15 -2.74
CA THR A 28 -5.66 -19.35 -1.43
C THR A 28 -5.34 -18.19 -0.50
N PRO A 29 -6.33 -17.58 0.19
CA PRO A 29 -6.07 -16.55 1.19
C PRO A 29 -5.08 -17.02 2.26
N LEU A 30 -4.02 -16.24 2.48
CA LEU A 30 -3.01 -16.48 3.52
C LEU A 30 -3.17 -15.54 4.72
N PHE A 31 -4.04 -14.53 4.61
CA PHE A 31 -4.22 -13.47 5.59
C PHE A 31 -5.27 -13.78 6.65
N ARG A 32 -5.20 -13.04 7.76
CA ARG A 32 -6.29 -12.93 8.74
C ARG A 32 -6.63 -11.46 8.91
N LEU A 33 -7.92 -11.19 9.14
CA LEU A 33 -8.38 -9.86 9.52
C LEU A 33 -8.52 -9.76 11.04
N PRO A 34 -8.22 -8.59 11.63
CA PRO A 34 -7.65 -7.41 10.99
C PRO A 34 -6.17 -7.57 10.64
N LEU A 35 -5.74 -6.80 9.65
CA LEU A 35 -4.33 -6.68 9.27
C LEU A 35 -3.54 -6.02 10.42
N GLY A 36 -2.25 -6.36 10.50
CA GLY A 36 -1.32 -5.75 11.43
C GLY A 36 -0.97 -4.31 11.06
N PRO A 37 -0.59 -3.47 12.04
CA PRO A 37 -0.15 -2.11 11.76
C PRO A 37 1.17 -2.14 10.96
N PRO A 38 1.30 -1.37 9.87
CA PRO A 38 2.52 -1.34 9.06
C PRO A 38 3.64 -0.51 9.69
N LEU A 39 3.37 0.19 10.80
CA LEU A 39 4.32 0.93 11.63
C LEU A 39 4.02 0.69 13.10
N ALA A 40 5.07 0.67 13.94
CA ALA A 40 4.95 0.57 15.38
C ALA A 40 5.84 1.62 16.06
N PRO A 41 5.28 2.58 16.84
CA PRO A 41 3.85 2.81 17.06
C PRO A 41 3.16 3.35 15.80
N MET A 42 1.82 3.27 15.78
CA MET A 42 1.02 3.71 14.64
C MET A 42 0.73 5.22 14.75
N PRO A 43 1.29 6.09 13.88
CA PRO A 43 1.02 7.53 13.88
C PRO A 43 -0.41 7.91 13.48
N ASN A 44 -0.77 9.18 13.67
CA ASN A 44 -2.03 9.73 13.15
C ASN A 44 -2.09 9.62 11.62
N ARG A 45 -3.20 9.08 11.11
CA ARG A 45 -3.41 8.81 9.69
C ARG A 45 -3.81 10.09 8.97
N ARG A 46 -3.20 10.38 7.82
CA ARG A 46 -3.69 11.41 6.91
C ARG A 46 -4.29 10.76 5.66
N SER A 47 -5.57 11.04 5.46
CA SER A 47 -6.38 10.86 4.26
C SER A 47 -6.29 9.53 3.48
N PHE A 48 -7.36 8.74 3.56
CA PHE A 48 -7.82 7.89 2.45
C PHE A 48 -8.92 8.65 1.67
N GLY A 49 -8.99 8.48 0.35
CA GLY A 49 -10.08 9.04 -0.47
C GLY A 49 -10.08 10.58 -0.62
N SER A 50 -9.09 11.30 -0.12
CA SER A 50 -8.99 12.76 -0.36
C SER A 50 -8.77 13.01 -1.85
N ARG A 51 -9.72 13.71 -2.47
CA ARG A 51 -9.58 14.16 -3.86
C ARG A 51 -8.61 15.33 -3.86
N ARG A 52 -7.40 15.13 -4.39
CA ARG A 52 -6.48 16.25 -4.61
C ARG A 52 -7.05 17.11 -5.75
N ILE A 53 -7.60 18.28 -5.41
CA ILE A 53 -7.88 19.34 -6.39
C ILE A 53 -6.56 20.08 -6.60
N PHE A 54 -6.00 20.01 -7.80
CA PHE A 54 -4.77 20.72 -8.16
C PHE A 54 -4.98 21.33 -9.54
N ASN A 55 -4.83 22.66 -9.66
CA ASN A 55 -5.10 23.43 -10.88
C ASN A 55 -6.52 23.26 -11.44
N GLY A 56 -7.54 23.18 -10.57
CA GLY A 56 -8.95 23.10 -10.99
C GLY A 56 -9.37 21.77 -11.62
N GLN A 57 -8.47 20.79 -11.72
CA GLN A 57 -8.77 19.47 -12.26
C GLN A 57 -8.83 18.41 -11.14
N PRO A 58 -9.90 17.61 -11.07
CA PRO A 58 -9.99 16.53 -10.11
C PRO A 58 -9.01 15.41 -10.45
N ARG A 59 -8.11 15.06 -9.53
CA ARG A 59 -7.24 13.87 -9.67
C ARG A 59 -7.92 12.62 -9.10
N ASP A 60 -7.33 11.47 -9.41
CA ASP A 60 -7.70 10.18 -8.83
C ASP A 60 -7.69 10.24 -7.29
N PRO A 61 -8.65 9.59 -6.61
CA PRO A 61 -8.68 9.52 -5.15
C PRO A 61 -7.39 8.89 -4.60
N HIS A 62 -6.96 9.35 -3.43
CA HIS A 62 -5.82 8.79 -2.73
C HIS A 62 -5.98 7.27 -2.52
N SER A 63 -5.03 6.47 -3.00
CA SER A 63 -5.12 5.00 -3.07
C SER A 63 -4.80 4.27 -1.78
N GLY A 64 -4.60 5.00 -0.68
CA GLY A 64 -4.14 4.49 0.60
C GLY A 64 -4.20 5.55 1.68
N VAL A 65 -3.54 5.30 2.80
CA VAL A 65 -3.35 6.25 3.91
C VAL A 65 -1.89 6.67 3.97
N ASP A 66 -1.64 7.96 4.23
CA ASP A 66 -0.30 8.45 4.51
C ASP A 66 -0.06 8.45 6.03
N LEU A 67 1.05 7.86 6.43
CA LEU A 67 1.45 7.67 7.81
C LEU A 67 2.76 8.42 8.05
N SER A 68 2.69 9.58 8.70
CA SER A 68 3.86 10.41 8.96
C SER A 68 4.79 9.74 9.96
N ALA A 69 6.03 9.50 9.57
CA ALA A 69 7.07 8.94 10.41
C ALA A 69 8.45 9.43 9.92
N PRO A 70 9.46 9.54 10.80
CA PRO A 70 10.82 9.90 10.39
C PRO A 70 11.41 8.91 9.40
N THR A 71 12.32 9.38 8.54
CA THR A 71 13.15 8.52 7.70
C THR A 71 13.89 7.48 8.57
N GLY A 72 14.00 6.24 8.09
CA GLY A 72 14.61 5.14 8.83
C GLY A 72 13.67 4.40 9.78
N THR A 73 12.42 4.85 9.96
CA THR A 73 11.44 4.12 10.79
C THR A 73 11.16 2.74 10.17
N PRO A 74 11.24 1.62 10.92
CA PRO A 74 10.96 0.30 10.38
C PRO A 74 9.52 0.18 9.84
N VAL A 75 9.39 -0.34 8.62
CA VAL A 75 8.12 -0.68 7.98
C VAL A 75 7.88 -2.17 8.08
N LEU A 76 6.70 -2.54 8.56
CA LEU A 76 6.33 -3.91 8.85
C LEU A 76 5.35 -4.46 7.81
N ALA A 77 5.51 -5.72 7.43
CA ALA A 77 4.49 -6.43 6.67
C ALA A 77 3.19 -6.52 7.48
N ALA A 78 2.10 -5.98 6.95
CA ALA A 78 0.81 -5.97 7.62
C ALA A 78 0.24 -7.39 7.84
N GLU A 79 0.62 -8.35 7.00
CA GLU A 79 0.26 -9.77 7.14
C GLU A 79 1.24 -10.66 6.36
N ARG A 80 1.22 -11.97 6.62
CA ARG A 80 2.03 -12.93 5.85
C ARG A 80 1.67 -12.93 4.37
N GLY A 81 2.65 -13.15 3.50
CA GLY A 81 2.43 -13.18 2.06
C GLY A 81 3.69 -13.41 1.25
N ARG A 82 3.62 -13.16 -0.05
CA ARG A 82 4.75 -13.19 -0.97
C ARG A 82 4.96 -11.82 -1.59
N VAL A 83 6.19 -11.33 -1.59
CA VAL A 83 6.56 -10.07 -2.21
C VAL A 83 6.37 -10.19 -3.73
N ALA A 84 5.43 -9.43 -4.28
CA ALA A 84 5.16 -9.38 -5.72
C ALA A 84 6.09 -8.40 -6.43
N ILE A 85 6.39 -7.27 -5.78
CA ILE A 85 7.30 -6.24 -6.28
C ILE A 85 8.08 -5.67 -5.09
N ALA A 86 9.39 -5.55 -5.25
CA ALA A 86 10.34 -4.83 -4.40
C ALA A 86 11.29 -4.04 -5.32
N SER A 87 10.96 -2.77 -5.60
CA SER A 87 11.69 -2.01 -6.63
C SER A 87 11.53 -0.49 -6.48
N ASP A 88 12.46 0.28 -7.07
CA ASP A 88 12.31 1.73 -7.26
C ASP A 88 11.42 2.01 -8.48
N LEU A 89 10.22 2.53 -8.22
CA LEU A 89 9.24 2.91 -9.24
C LEU A 89 9.19 4.43 -9.40
N TYR A 90 8.93 4.90 -10.61
CA TYR A 90 9.01 6.32 -10.94
C TYR A 90 8.13 7.22 -10.04
N PHE A 91 6.88 6.81 -9.78
CA PHE A 91 5.94 7.62 -8.99
C PHE A 91 6.05 7.37 -7.48
N SER A 92 6.09 6.10 -7.08
CA SER A 92 6.03 5.67 -5.69
C SER A 92 7.40 5.53 -5.03
N GLY A 93 8.49 5.68 -5.78
CA GLY A 93 9.84 5.47 -5.28
C GLY A 93 10.09 4.01 -4.94
N ASN A 94 10.96 3.78 -3.96
CA ASN A 94 11.16 2.44 -3.40
C ASN A 94 9.84 1.91 -2.85
N SER A 95 9.37 0.83 -3.46
CA SER A 95 8.04 0.29 -3.28
C SER A 95 8.10 -1.20 -3.01
N VAL A 96 7.30 -1.64 -2.04
CA VAL A 96 7.03 -3.05 -1.78
C VAL A 96 5.54 -3.32 -1.98
N PHE A 97 5.23 -4.40 -2.68
CA PHE A 97 3.89 -4.94 -2.87
C PHE A 97 3.90 -6.36 -2.36
N ILE A 98 2.99 -6.70 -1.44
CA ILE A 98 2.87 -8.06 -0.89
C ILE A 98 1.52 -8.63 -1.31
N ASP A 99 1.56 -9.76 -2.01
CA ASP A 99 0.41 -10.60 -2.29
C ASP A 99 0.14 -11.52 -1.11
N HIS A 100 -1.06 -11.44 -0.55
CA HIS A 100 -1.49 -12.25 0.58
C HIS A 100 -2.41 -13.41 0.14
N GLY A 101 -2.54 -13.66 -1.17
CA GLY A 101 -3.53 -14.57 -1.74
C GLY A 101 -4.96 -14.04 -1.63
N GLY A 102 -5.91 -14.71 -2.28
CA GLY A 102 -7.32 -14.26 -2.30
C GLY A 102 -7.49 -12.86 -2.90
N ASP A 103 -6.61 -12.48 -3.83
CA ASP A 103 -6.51 -11.15 -4.45
C ASP A 103 -6.33 -9.98 -3.47
N LEU A 104 -5.84 -10.23 -2.25
CA LEU A 104 -5.51 -9.17 -1.30
C LEU A 104 -4.03 -8.77 -1.45
N VAL A 105 -3.80 -7.51 -1.80
CA VAL A 105 -2.45 -6.94 -1.95
C VAL A 105 -2.30 -5.72 -1.06
N THR A 106 -1.21 -5.68 -0.30
CA THR A 106 -0.79 -4.48 0.44
C THR A 106 0.37 -3.77 -0.28
N MET A 107 0.40 -2.44 -0.15
CA MET A 107 1.33 -1.55 -0.84
C MET A 107 2.06 -0.65 0.17
N TYR A 108 3.38 -0.56 0.05
CA TYR A 108 4.25 0.22 0.94
C TYR A 108 5.19 1.06 0.07
N PHE A 109 4.98 2.38 0.02
CA PHE A 109 5.73 3.26 -0.88
C PHE A 109 6.60 4.26 -0.14
N HIS A 110 7.40 4.97 -0.93
CA HIS A 110 8.27 6.06 -0.50
C HIS A 110 9.37 5.63 0.48
N LEU A 111 9.76 4.35 0.45
CA LEU A 111 10.77 3.82 1.37
C LEU A 111 12.15 4.45 1.11
N ASP A 112 13.01 4.56 2.11
CA ASP A 112 14.42 4.92 1.89
C ASP A 112 15.28 3.67 1.62
N ARG A 113 14.90 2.53 2.22
CA ARG A 113 15.53 1.21 2.02
C ARG A 113 14.47 0.12 1.90
N ILE A 114 14.72 -0.83 0.99
CA ILE A 114 13.96 -2.07 0.86
C ILE A 114 14.81 -3.21 1.45
N GLU A 115 14.21 -4.03 2.31
CA GLU A 115 14.90 -5.15 2.97
C GLU A 115 14.46 -6.53 2.49
N VAL A 116 13.57 -6.58 1.50
CA VAL A 116 13.05 -7.80 0.87
C VAL A 116 13.23 -7.78 -0.64
N ARG A 117 13.07 -8.93 -1.30
CA ARG A 117 13.16 -9.05 -2.76
C ARG A 117 11.92 -9.68 -3.39
N ASP A 118 11.79 -9.51 -4.72
CA ASP A 118 10.74 -10.16 -5.50
C ASP A 118 10.68 -11.67 -5.23
N GLY A 119 9.48 -12.19 -5.01
CA GLY A 119 9.23 -13.59 -4.72
C GLY A 119 9.56 -14.03 -3.29
N GLU A 120 10.07 -13.16 -2.42
CA GLU A 120 10.34 -13.52 -1.03
C GLU A 120 9.04 -13.77 -0.24
N ALA A 121 9.04 -14.79 0.62
CA ALA A 121 7.95 -15.00 1.57
C ALA A 121 8.21 -14.16 2.82
N VAL A 122 7.18 -13.49 3.33
CA VAL A 122 7.26 -12.63 4.51
C VAL A 122 6.19 -13.00 5.51
N GLU A 123 6.50 -12.83 6.79
CA GLU A 123 5.57 -13.04 7.90
C GLU A 123 4.96 -11.72 8.39
N ARG A 124 3.80 -11.80 9.04
CA ARG A 124 3.19 -10.63 9.70
C ARG A 124 4.16 -10.01 10.70
N GLY A 125 4.32 -8.69 10.62
CA GLY A 125 5.21 -7.93 11.50
C GLY A 125 6.69 -8.01 11.12
N GLN A 126 7.06 -8.76 10.08
CA GLN A 126 8.42 -8.77 9.55
C GLN A 126 8.79 -7.39 8.99
N VAL A 127 10.02 -6.93 9.28
CA VAL A 127 10.55 -5.70 8.68
C VAL A 127 10.79 -5.94 7.19
N ILE A 128 10.23 -5.05 6.35
CA ILE A 128 10.35 -5.13 4.88
C ILE A 128 11.12 -3.96 4.27
N GLY A 129 11.46 -2.98 5.10
CA GLY A 129 12.12 -1.75 4.69
C GLY A 129 12.02 -0.69 5.76
N THR A 130 12.39 0.53 5.39
CA THR A 130 12.31 1.69 6.28
C THR A 130 11.64 2.88 5.58
N VAL A 131 10.96 3.71 6.37
CA VAL A 131 10.26 4.91 5.89
C VAL A 131 11.28 5.85 5.25
N GLY A 132 10.89 6.48 4.14
CA GLY A 132 11.72 7.47 3.48
C GLY A 132 10.89 8.56 2.81
N SER A 133 11.48 9.11 1.75
CA SER A 133 10.89 10.16 0.93
C SER A 133 11.26 10.00 -0.55
N THR A 134 11.32 8.75 -1.05
CA THR A 134 11.62 8.46 -2.46
C THR A 134 10.38 8.56 -3.34
N GLY A 135 10.58 8.74 -4.65
CA GLY A 135 9.50 9.00 -5.59
C GLY A 135 8.99 10.44 -5.48
N ARG A 136 7.71 10.66 -5.79
CA ARG A 136 7.14 12.01 -5.89
C ARG A 136 6.43 12.46 -4.61
N VAL A 137 7.22 12.77 -3.58
CA VAL A 137 6.72 13.21 -2.26
C VAL A 137 7.41 14.48 -1.76
N THR A 138 6.77 15.18 -0.81
CA THR A 138 7.27 16.44 -0.25
C THR A 138 7.96 16.28 1.11
N GLY A 139 7.93 15.08 1.69
CA GLY A 139 8.59 14.81 2.97
C GLY A 139 8.40 13.37 3.44
N PRO A 140 9.10 12.96 4.51
CA PRO A 140 9.09 11.58 4.97
C PRO A 140 7.72 11.10 5.47
N HIS A 141 7.25 10.00 4.89
CA HIS A 141 6.05 9.27 5.32
C HIS A 141 5.99 7.90 4.65
N LEU A 142 5.22 6.98 5.24
CA LEU A 142 4.80 5.76 4.56
C LEU A 142 3.45 6.00 3.89
N HIS A 143 3.37 5.77 2.58
CA HIS A 143 2.08 5.54 1.94
C HIS A 143 1.74 4.05 2.04
N PHE A 144 0.67 3.73 2.77
CA PHE A 144 0.16 2.38 2.93
C PHE A 144 -1.15 2.21 2.18
N GLY A 145 -1.20 1.31 1.21
CA GLY A 145 -2.38 1.05 0.41
C GLY A 145 -2.86 -0.40 0.52
N VAL A 146 -4.15 -0.62 0.29
CA VAL A 146 -4.74 -1.96 0.18
C VAL A 146 -5.55 -2.06 -1.10
N ARG A 147 -5.37 -3.16 -1.81
CA ARG A 147 -6.23 -3.57 -2.92
C ARG A 147 -6.78 -4.96 -2.65
N TRP A 148 -8.07 -5.17 -2.84
CA TRP A 148 -8.71 -6.47 -2.70
C TRP A 148 -9.65 -6.73 -3.89
N HIS A 149 -9.50 -7.87 -4.58
CA HIS A 149 -10.24 -8.20 -5.81
C HIS A 149 -10.16 -7.10 -6.87
N GLY A 150 -8.97 -6.51 -7.03
CA GLY A 150 -8.76 -5.42 -7.96
C GLY A 150 -9.41 -4.09 -7.57
N ALA A 151 -10.09 -3.97 -6.43
CA ALA A 151 -10.64 -2.71 -5.93
C ALA A 151 -9.74 -2.08 -4.85
N ARG A 152 -9.61 -0.75 -4.85
CA ARG A 152 -8.91 -0.02 -3.77
C ARG A 152 -9.79 -0.04 -2.53
N VAL A 153 -9.23 -0.47 -1.40
CA VAL A 153 -9.92 -0.56 -0.11
C VAL A 153 -9.34 0.48 0.83
N ASP A 154 -10.19 1.11 1.65
CA ASP A 154 -9.72 1.97 2.73
C ASP A 154 -8.92 1.13 3.74
N PRO A 155 -7.60 1.35 3.88
CA PRO A 155 -6.80 0.61 4.84
C PRO A 155 -7.27 0.81 6.28
N ALA A 156 -7.96 1.92 6.60
CA ALA A 156 -8.52 2.16 7.93
C ALA A 156 -9.55 1.11 8.34
N LEU A 157 -10.29 0.53 7.39
CA LEU A 157 -11.28 -0.53 7.65
C LEU A 157 -10.62 -1.85 8.04
N LEU A 158 -9.39 -2.10 7.59
CA LEU A 158 -8.70 -3.39 7.79
C LEU A 158 -7.60 -3.34 8.85
N LEU A 159 -7.11 -2.14 9.21
CA LEU A 159 -6.08 -1.91 10.23
C LEU A 159 -6.65 -1.65 11.63
N GLY A 160 -7.88 -2.11 11.91
CA GLY A 160 -8.62 -1.83 13.14
C GLY A 160 -8.56 -2.95 14.19
N ASP A 161 -8.94 -2.62 15.43
CA ASP A 161 -9.38 -3.60 16.43
C ASP A 161 -10.62 -4.35 15.89
N PRO A 162 -10.68 -5.70 15.90
CA PRO A 162 -11.85 -6.42 15.42
C PRO A 162 -13.16 -5.97 16.08
N ALA A 163 -13.10 -5.40 17.29
CA ALA A 163 -14.26 -4.88 18.02
C ALA A 163 -14.90 -3.61 17.40
N ARG A 164 -14.26 -3.00 16.39
CA ARG A 164 -14.75 -1.80 15.70
C ARG A 164 -15.28 -2.06 14.29
N VAL A 165 -15.26 -3.31 13.83
CA VAL A 165 -15.90 -3.70 12.56
C VAL A 165 -17.41 -3.77 12.81
N PRO A 166 -18.25 -3.01 12.10
CA PRO A 166 -19.70 -3.12 12.24
C PRO A 166 -20.14 -4.55 11.92
N VAL A 167 -20.81 -5.21 12.85
CA VAL A 167 -21.47 -6.49 12.58
C VAL A 167 -22.60 -6.20 11.59
N VAL A 168 -22.56 -6.82 10.41
CA VAL A 168 -23.72 -6.80 9.50
C VAL A 168 -24.81 -7.59 10.21
N GLY A 169 -25.83 -6.89 10.70
CA GLY A 169 -26.98 -7.51 11.36
C GLY A 169 -27.65 -8.49 10.40
N SER A 170 -27.72 -9.76 10.82
CA SER A 170 -28.55 -10.78 10.20
C SER A 170 -30.00 -10.57 10.59
N ASP A 171 -30.59 -9.44 10.19
CA ASP A 171 -32.03 -9.22 10.34
C ASP A 171 -32.71 -9.54 9.01
N HIS A 172 -33.01 -10.82 8.81
CA HIS A 172 -34.12 -11.22 7.93
C HIS A 172 -35.40 -11.12 8.74
N PRO A 173 -36.36 -10.24 8.40
CA PRO A 173 -37.72 -10.39 8.88
C PRO A 173 -38.34 -11.60 8.17
N GLY A 174 -38.83 -12.56 8.97
CA GLY A 174 -39.67 -13.66 8.50
C GLY A 174 -41.07 -13.20 8.11
#